data_AF-A0AAX1C103-F1
#
_entry.id   AF-A0AAX1C103-F1
#
_cell.length_a   1.000
_cell.length_b   1.000
_cell.length_c   1.000
_cell.angle_alpha   90.00
_cell.angle_beta   90.00
_cell.angle_gamma   90.00
#
_symmetry.space_group_name_H-M   'P 1'
#
loop_
_entity.id
_entity.type
_entity.pdbx_description
1 polymer ?
#
loop_
_entity_poly.entity_id
_entity_poly.type
_entity_poly.pdbx_seq_one_letter_code
_entity_poly.pdbx_strand_id
1 'polypeptide(L)'
;VVLARNLLATLRGRELAQAAKDVTAETGLEHRPLADGQRVAGIYRRSVMLASGRYAMLDDGMGFSLVPWKPVIEQRLEKQIAATVLNGSVSWEIGRQKGRSIG
;
A
#
# COMPACT_ATOMS: atom_id res chain seq x y z
N VAL A 1 7.24 -20.70 19.52
CA VAL A 1 8.20 -20.38 18.44
C VAL A 1 7.81 -19.05 17.79
N VAL A 2 8.44 -17.94 18.17
CA VAL A 2 8.08 -16.55 17.74
C VAL A 2 9.19 -15.91 16.87
N LEU A 3 10.24 -16.67 16.52
CA LEU A 3 11.39 -16.14 15.77
C LEU A 3 11.14 -15.94 14.26
N ALA A 4 10.28 -16.75 13.64
CA ALA A 4 10.07 -16.70 12.19
C ALA A 4 9.34 -15.42 11.71
N ARG A 5 8.41 -14.88 12.51
CA ARG A 5 7.64 -13.68 12.12
C ARG A 5 8.50 -12.43 12.00
N ASN A 6 9.47 -12.27 12.90
CA ASN A 6 10.34 -11.09 12.91
C ASN A 6 11.35 -11.14 11.74
N LEU A 7 11.90 -12.32 11.43
CA LEU A 7 12.77 -12.51 10.26
C LEU A 7 12.02 -12.28 8.94
N LEU A 8 10.80 -12.81 8.81
CA LEU A 8 9.94 -12.56 7.63
C LEU A 8 9.56 -11.08 7.50
N ALA A 9 9.29 -10.39 8.61
CA ALA A 9 9.02 -8.96 8.60
C ALA A 9 10.26 -8.14 8.15
N THR A 10 11.46 -8.51 8.63
CA THR A 10 12.70 -7.86 8.19
C THR A 10 12.99 -8.09 6.71
N LEU A 11 12.76 -9.31 6.20
CA LEU A 11 12.93 -9.62 4.78
C LEU A 11 11.94 -8.86 3.90
N ARG A 12 10.66 -8.82 4.28
CA ARG A 12 9.64 -8.02 3.60
C ARG A 12 10.00 -6.53 3.61
N GLY A 13 10.50 -6.01 4.72
CA GLY A 13 10.94 -4.62 4.83
C GLY A 13 12.07 -4.28 3.86
N ARG A 14 13.05 -5.18 3.70
CA ARG A 14 14.16 -5.00 2.73
C ARG A 14 13.67 -5.07 1.29
N GLU A 15 12.80 -6.02 0.98
CA GLU A 15 12.19 -6.12 -0.35
C GLU A 15 11.39 -4.86 -0.70
N LEU A 16 10.56 -4.39 0.23
CA LEU A 16 9.76 -3.17 0.03
C LEU A 16 10.66 -1.94 -0.15
N ALA A 17 11.75 -1.85 0.62
CA ALA A 17 12.72 -0.78 0.49
C ALA A 17 13.46 -0.82 -0.87
N GLN A 18 13.74 -2.01 -1.42
CA GLN A 18 14.32 -2.12 -2.75
C GLN A 18 13.30 -1.74 -3.83
N ALA A 19 12.08 -2.27 -3.77
CA ALA A 19 11.00 -1.91 -4.70
C ALA A 19 10.73 -0.41 -4.70
N ALA A 20 10.75 0.23 -3.54
CA ALA A 20 10.64 1.68 -3.42
C ALA A 20 11.77 2.42 -4.16
N LYS A 21 13.02 1.99 -4.03
CA LYS A 21 14.14 2.59 -4.75
C LYS A 21 13.97 2.45 -6.27
N ASP A 22 13.53 1.29 -6.73
CA ASP A 22 13.31 1.02 -8.14
C ASP A 22 12.20 1.95 -8.69
N VAL A 23 11.08 2.07 -7.96
CA VAL A 23 10.00 3.00 -8.31
C VAL A 23 10.48 4.47 -8.30
N THR A 24 11.28 4.88 -7.31
CA THR A 24 11.87 6.23 -7.28
C THR A 24 12.78 6.46 -8.49
N ALA A 25 13.60 5.48 -8.87
CA ALA A 25 14.48 5.59 -10.03
C ALA A 25 13.70 5.69 -11.35
N GLU A 26 12.57 4.98 -11.47
CA GLU A 26 11.70 5.00 -12.65
C GLU A 26 10.85 6.27 -12.76
N THR A 27 10.33 6.77 -11.64
CA THR A 27 9.27 7.81 -11.64
C THR A 27 9.76 9.17 -11.16
N GLY A 28 10.90 9.24 -10.46
CA GLY A 28 11.38 10.43 -9.77
C GLY A 28 10.58 10.78 -8.49
N LEU A 29 9.55 9.99 -8.13
CA LEU A 29 8.76 10.23 -6.93
C LEU A 29 9.50 9.76 -5.67
N GLU A 30 9.37 10.53 -4.59
CA GLU A 30 9.96 10.16 -3.30
C GLU A 30 9.12 9.07 -2.61
N HIS A 31 9.78 8.03 -2.10
CA HIS A 31 9.09 7.00 -1.33
C HIS A 31 8.75 7.48 0.08
N ARG A 32 7.47 7.41 0.43
CA ARG A 32 6.96 7.68 1.77
C ARG A 32 6.68 6.36 2.49
N PRO A 33 7.53 5.94 3.45
CA PRO A 33 7.30 4.72 4.19
C PRO A 33 6.03 4.83 5.05
N LEU A 34 5.32 3.72 5.19
CA LEU A 34 4.11 3.60 5.99
C LEU A 34 4.45 3.04 7.37
N ALA A 35 4.01 3.72 8.42
CA ALA A 35 3.96 3.15 9.76
C ALA A 35 2.68 2.33 9.96
N ASP A 36 2.72 1.33 10.85
CA ASP A 36 1.52 0.62 11.27
C ASP A 36 0.52 1.61 11.91
N GLY A 37 -0.76 1.47 11.55
CA GLY A 37 -1.83 2.39 11.93
C GLY A 37 -1.93 3.66 11.08
N GLN A 38 -0.97 3.89 10.17
CA GLN A 38 -0.98 5.08 9.33
C GLN A 38 -2.01 4.94 8.21
N ARG A 39 -2.85 5.97 8.08
CA ARG A 39 -3.74 6.15 6.94
C ARG A 39 -2.98 6.88 5.83
N VAL A 40 -3.05 6.35 4.62
CA VAL A 40 -2.51 6.95 3.41
C VAL A 40 -3.63 7.14 2.39
N ALA A 41 -3.63 8.27 1.71
CA ALA A 41 -4.57 8.57 0.63
C ALA A 41 -3.77 9.01 -0.59
N GLY A 42 -4.20 8.56 -1.77
CA GLY A 42 -3.54 8.90 -3.02
C GLY A 42 -4.25 8.33 -4.23
N ILE A 43 -3.76 8.68 -5.41
CA ILE A 43 -4.19 8.12 -6.68
C ILE A 43 -3.55 6.74 -6.84
N TYR A 44 -4.37 5.72 -7.04
CA TYR A 44 -3.85 4.39 -7.35
C TYR A 44 -3.30 4.36 -8.77
N ARG A 45 -1.97 4.37 -8.91
CA ARG A 45 -1.29 4.49 -10.20
C ARG A 45 -1.01 3.15 -10.87
N ARG A 46 -0.58 2.15 -10.09
CA ARG A 46 -0.23 0.80 -10.58
C ARG A 46 -0.12 -0.19 -9.44
N SER A 47 -0.14 -1.48 -9.76
CA SER A 47 0.28 -2.54 -8.84
C SER A 47 1.70 -3.01 -9.16
N VAL A 48 2.44 -3.41 -8.12
CA VAL A 48 3.79 -3.95 -8.19
C VAL A 48 3.76 -5.36 -7.61
N MET A 49 4.30 -6.33 -8.34
CA MET A 49 4.45 -7.71 -7.87
C MET A 49 5.79 -7.88 -7.19
N LEU A 50 5.77 -8.21 -5.90
CA LEU A 50 6.94 -8.56 -5.10
C LEU A 50 6.85 -10.04 -4.69
N ALA A 51 7.96 -10.64 -4.26
CA ALA A 51 7.97 -12.00 -3.73
C ALA A 51 7.10 -12.13 -2.46
N SER A 52 6.98 -11.07 -1.66
CA SER A 52 6.07 -11.02 -0.50
C SER A 52 4.58 -10.81 -0.86
N GLY A 53 4.26 -10.52 -2.12
CA GLY A 53 2.89 -10.34 -2.61
C GLY A 53 2.72 -9.12 -3.52
N ARG A 54 1.47 -8.80 -3.84
CA ARG A 54 1.13 -7.63 -4.66
C ARG A 54 0.96 -6.39 -3.80
N TYR A 55 1.54 -5.28 -4.24
CA TYR A 55 1.43 -3.96 -3.61
C TYR A 55 0.80 -2.97 -4.58
N ALA A 56 0.07 -2.01 -4.05
CA ALA A 56 -0.51 -0.88 -4.77
C ALA A 56 0.36 0.35 -4.54
N MET A 57 0.69 1.05 -5.62
CA MET A 57 1.35 2.34 -5.58
C MET A 57 0.30 3.44 -5.49
N LEU A 58 0.26 4.11 -4.34
CA LEU A 58 -0.55 5.31 -4.13
C LEU A 58 0.34 6.54 -4.28
N ASP A 59 -0.03 7.43 -5.18
CA ASP A 59 0.61 8.73 -5.41
C ASP A 59 -0.19 9.81 -4.67
N ASP A 60 0.43 10.46 -3.69
CA ASP A 60 -0.21 11.52 -2.88
C ASP A 60 0.06 12.94 -3.43
N GLY A 61 0.72 13.03 -4.59
CA GLY A 61 1.14 14.28 -5.23
C GLY A 61 2.46 14.85 -4.69
N MET A 62 2.98 14.35 -3.57
CA MET A 62 4.29 14.71 -3.01
C MET A 62 5.30 13.55 -3.13
N GLY A 63 4.81 12.33 -3.21
CA GLY A 63 5.57 11.11 -3.35
C GLY A 63 4.64 9.94 -3.55
N PHE A 64 5.13 8.74 -3.24
CA PHE A 64 4.32 7.54 -3.32
C PHE A 64 4.48 6.65 -2.09
N SER A 65 3.47 5.82 -1.86
CA SER A 65 3.49 4.77 -0.84
C SER A 65 3.12 3.43 -1.46
N LEU A 66 3.78 2.37 -1.00
CA LEU A 66 3.45 0.99 -1.37
C LEU A 66 2.60 0.34 -0.28
N VAL A 67 1.34 0.08 -0.60
CA VAL A 67 0.36 -0.51 0.31
C VAL A 67 0.02 -1.93 -0.14
N PRO A 68 -0.15 -2.92 0.75
CA PRO A 68 -0.62 -4.25 0.34
C PRO A 68 -1.89 -4.18 -0.52
N TRP A 69 -1.87 -4.79 -1.70
CA TRP A 69 -2.97 -4.71 -2.65
C TRP A 69 -4.13 -5.64 -2.26
N LYS A 70 -5.37 -5.28 -2.63
CA LYS A 70 -6.54 -6.17 -2.57
C LYS A 70 -7.37 -6.09 -3.86
N PRO A 71 -8.07 -7.16 -4.27
CA PRO A 71 -8.89 -7.15 -5.48
C PRO A 71 -9.92 -6.01 -5.57
N VAL A 72 -10.41 -5.54 -4.42
CA VAL A 72 -11.40 -4.44 -4.33
C VAL A 72 -10.92 -3.12 -4.96
N ILE A 73 -9.60 -2.91 -5.09
CA ILE A 73 -9.03 -1.71 -5.72
C ILE A 73 -8.61 -1.91 -7.18
N GLU A 74 -8.76 -3.11 -7.74
CA GLU A 74 -8.31 -3.40 -9.11
C GLU A 74 -8.94 -2.45 -10.14
N GLN A 75 -10.24 -2.20 -10.02
CA GLN A 75 -11.01 -1.30 -10.89
C GLN A 75 -10.92 0.18 -10.48
N ARG A 76 -10.00 0.52 -9.58
CA ARG A 76 -9.80 1.87 -9.04
C ARG A 76 -8.52 2.51 -9.54
N LEU A 77 -7.94 1.97 -10.61
CA LEU A 77 -6.81 2.58 -11.31
C LEU A 77 -7.13 4.03 -11.66
N GLU A 78 -6.17 4.92 -11.43
CA GLU A 78 -6.27 6.38 -11.58
C GLU A 78 -7.33 7.06 -10.70
N LYS A 79 -7.92 6.35 -9.74
CA LYS A 79 -8.88 6.93 -8.79
C LYS A 79 -8.21 7.22 -7.46
N GLN A 80 -8.68 8.28 -6.82
CA GLN A 80 -8.31 8.61 -5.45
C GLN A 80 -8.93 7.60 -4.49
N ILE A 81 -8.07 6.93 -3.73
CA ILE A 81 -8.44 5.95 -2.71
C ILE A 81 -7.60 6.17 -1.46
N ALA A 82 -8.05 5.64 -0.32
CA ALA A 82 -7.26 5.62 0.89
C ALA A 82 -7.13 4.21 1.44
N ALA A 83 -6.08 3.98 2.21
CA ALA A 83 -5.84 2.74 2.90
C ALA A 83 -5.30 3.00 4.30
N THR A 84 -5.63 2.11 5.21
CA THR A 84 -5.01 2.03 6.54
C THR A 84 -4.41 0.65 6.71
N VAL A 85 -3.11 0.58 7.01
CA VAL A 85 -2.43 -0.68 7.33
C VAL A 85 -2.40 -0.84 8.84
N LEU A 86 -2.93 -1.94 9.36
CA LEU A 86 -2.95 -2.25 10.79
C LEU A 86 -2.58 -3.72 11.01
N ASN A 87 -1.53 -3.98 11.79
CA ASN A 87 -1.07 -5.34 12.12
C ASN A 87 -0.89 -6.24 10.89
N GLY A 88 -0.34 -5.69 9.80
CA GLY A 88 -0.16 -6.40 8.52
C GLY A 88 -1.44 -6.64 7.71
N SER A 89 -2.60 -6.17 8.17
CA SER A 89 -3.84 -6.15 7.39
C SER A 89 -4.07 -4.76 6.80
N VAL A 90 -4.62 -4.70 5.59
CA VAL A 90 -4.99 -3.43 4.94
C VAL A 90 -6.51 -3.27 4.89
N SER A 91 -7.00 -2.11 5.30
CA SER A 91 -8.38 -1.65 5.07
C SER A 91 -8.36 -0.60 3.95
N TRP A 92 -9.24 -0.74 2.96
CA TRP A 92 -9.34 0.17 1.82
C TRP A 92 -10.61 1.03 1.93
N GLU A 93 -10.44 2.33 1.81
CA GLU A 93 -11.50 3.33 1.73
C GLU A 93 -11.60 3.83 0.30
N ILE A 94 -12.65 3.40 -0.40
CA ILE A 94 -12.91 3.76 -1.78
C ILE A 94 -14.21 4.58 -1.75
N GLY A 95 -14.17 5.87 -2.09
CA GLY A 95 -15.35 6.76 -1.95
C GLY A 95 -16.58 6.25 -2.72
N ARG A 96 -17.83 6.61 -2.39
CA ARG A 96 -18.42 7.18 -1.16
C ARG A 96 -18.76 6.05 -0.20
N GLN A 97 -18.55 6.27 1.09
CA GLN A 97 -19.32 5.62 2.15
C GLN A 97 -20.80 6.02 1.98
N LYS A 98 -21.55 5.35 1.10
CA LYS A 98 -23.01 5.26 1.30
C LYS A 98 -23.15 4.42 2.56
N GLY A 99 -23.71 5.06 3.58
CA GLY A 99 -23.88 4.49 4.90
C GLY A 99 -24.38 3.06 4.82
N ARG A 100 -23.91 2.28 5.78
CA ARG A 100 -24.62 1.12 6.26
C ARG A 100 -26.04 1.54 6.62
N SER A 101 -26.97 1.45 5.67
CA SER A 101 -28.40 1.35 5.97
C SER A 101 -28.60 -0.07 6.47
N ILE A 102 -28.51 -0.25 7.78
CA ILE A 102 -29.13 -1.41 8.41
C ILE A 102 -30.62 -1.15 8.29
N GLY A 103 -31.30 -1.93 7.44
CA GLY A 103 -32.74 -2.10 7.49
C GLY A 103 -33.11 -3.09 8.57
#